data_AF-A0A1V5IQ10-F1
#
_entry.id   AF-A0A1V5IQ10-F1
#
_cell.length_a   1.000
_cell.length_b   1.000
_cell.length_c   1.000
_cell.angle_alpha   90.00
_cell.angle_beta   90.00
_cell.angle_gamma   90.00
#
_symmetry.space_group_name_H-M   'P 1'
#
loop_
_entity.id
_entity.type
_entity.pdbx_description
1 polymer ?
#
loop_
_entity_poly.entity_id
_entity_poly.type
_entity_poly.pdbx_seq_one_letter_code
_entity_poly.pdbx_strand_id
1 'polypeptide(L)'
;MAKAGRKPKNDPNDVDAIQKKIDAYFQSAIEGERPYTFSGLALALGYFSRTQLWENSKRNTPISEPIKKAMMKIEEAYEERLHGNTPTGAIFALKNRGWQDKQEVEHSGTITDKLTKEERKARIDALKAKLDR
;
A
#
# COMPACT_ATOMS: atom_id res chain seq x y z
N MET A 1 -17.79 1.51 -32.33
CA MET A 1 -18.30 2.00 -31.03
C MET A 1 -17.73 1.11 -29.93
N ALA A 2 -16.94 1.65 -29.01
CA ALA A 2 -16.31 0.85 -27.96
C ALA A 2 -17.40 0.26 -27.05
N LYS A 3 -17.37 -1.06 -26.82
CA LYS A 3 -18.29 -1.74 -25.90
C LYS A 3 -18.17 -1.07 -24.53
N ALA A 4 -19.28 -0.52 -24.04
CA ALA A 4 -19.37 0.04 -22.69
C ALA A 4 -18.81 -0.98 -21.69
N GLY A 5 -17.81 -0.56 -20.91
CA GLY A 5 -17.15 -1.41 -19.93
C GLY A 5 -18.15 -1.97 -18.93
N ARG A 6 -17.79 -3.09 -18.27
CA ARG A 6 -18.61 -3.69 -17.20
C ARG A 6 -18.97 -2.61 -16.18
N LYS A 7 -20.28 -2.44 -15.93
CA LYS A 7 -20.78 -1.49 -14.92
C LYS A 7 -20.05 -1.74 -13.60
N PRO A 8 -19.46 -0.70 -12.98
CA PRO A 8 -18.73 -0.87 -11.73
C PRO A 8 -19.69 -1.39 -10.64
N LYS A 9 -19.16 -2.20 -9.72
CA LYS A 9 -19.95 -2.85 -8.66
C LYS A 9 -20.59 -1.83 -7.71
N ASN A 10 -19.85 -0.77 -7.41
CA ASN A 10 -20.31 0.39 -6.66
C ASN A 10 -20.29 1.59 -7.62
N ASP A 11 -21.33 2.43 -7.57
CA ASP A 11 -21.36 3.65 -8.37
C ASP A 11 -20.24 4.59 -7.88
N PRO A 12 -19.33 5.06 -8.76
CA PRO A 12 -18.23 5.94 -8.37
C PRO A 12 -18.64 7.25 -7.69
N ASN A 13 -19.88 7.72 -7.91
CA ASN A 13 -20.38 8.99 -7.39
C ASN A 13 -21.35 8.82 -6.20
N ASP A 14 -21.77 7.59 -5.89
CA ASP A 14 -22.72 7.33 -4.80
C ASP A 14 -21.98 7.09 -3.46
N VAL A 15 -21.57 8.21 -2.85
CA VAL A 15 -20.88 8.24 -1.55
C VAL A 15 -21.76 7.67 -0.44
N ASP A 16 -23.05 7.96 -0.45
CA ASP A 16 -23.97 7.52 0.59
C ASP A 16 -24.16 6.00 0.57
N ALA A 17 -24.32 5.40 -0.61
CA ALA A 17 -24.47 3.96 -0.72
C ALA A 17 -23.21 3.20 -0.29
N ILE A 18 -22.01 3.70 -0.62
CA ILE A 18 -20.78 3.07 -0.17
C ILE A 18 -20.60 3.24 1.34
N GLN A 19 -20.90 4.42 1.89
CA GLN A 19 -20.77 4.70 3.32
C GLN A 19 -21.69 3.78 4.14
N LYS A 20 -22.94 3.60 3.72
CA LYS A 20 -23.87 2.67 4.38
C LYS A 20 -23.33 1.23 4.45
N LYS A 21 -22.66 0.75 3.41
CA LYS A 21 -22.04 -0.60 3.43
C LYS A 21 -20.83 -0.67 4.36
N ILE A 22 -20.03 0.41 4.40
CA ILE A 22 -18.90 0.54 5.32
C ILE A 22 -19.39 0.51 6.77
N ASP A 23 -20.41 1.31 7.08
CA ASP A 23 -20.98 1.40 8.43
C ASP A 23 -21.59 0.06 8.85
N ALA A 24 -22.36 -0.58 7.97
CA ALA A 24 -22.91 -1.91 8.21
C ALA A 24 -21.82 -2.96 8.48
N TYR A 25 -20.69 -2.89 7.78
CA TYR A 25 -19.56 -3.78 8.03
C TYR A 25 -19.01 -3.60 9.45
N PHE A 26 -18.65 -2.37 9.83
CA PHE A 26 -18.10 -2.11 11.16
C PHE A 26 -19.10 -2.43 12.26
N GLN A 27 -20.37 -2.08 12.08
CA GLN A 27 -21.43 -2.41 13.04
C GLN A 27 -21.54 -3.92 13.24
N SER A 28 -21.58 -4.70 12.15
CA SER A 28 -21.65 -6.18 12.23
C SER A 28 -20.40 -6.83 12.84
N ALA A 29 -19.27 -6.13 12.81
CA ALA A 29 -18.04 -6.59 13.42
C ALA A 29 -18.03 -6.27 14.93
N ILE A 30 -18.52 -5.09 15.33
CA ILE A 30 -18.74 -4.72 16.73
C ILE A 30 -19.72 -5.67 17.40
N GLU A 31 -20.91 -5.86 16.79
CA GLU A 31 -21.96 -6.74 17.33
C GLU A 31 -21.51 -8.20 17.43
N GLY A 32 -20.66 -8.63 16.51
CA GLY A 32 -20.11 -9.99 16.51
C GLY A 32 -18.83 -10.15 17.34
N GLU A 33 -18.33 -9.10 17.98
CA GLU A 33 -17.03 -9.06 18.66
C GLU A 33 -15.87 -9.59 17.78
N ARG A 34 -15.91 -9.26 16.48
CA ARG A 34 -14.91 -9.71 15.50
C ARG A 34 -13.93 -8.60 15.14
N PRO A 35 -12.66 -8.94 14.90
CA PRO A 35 -11.68 -7.96 14.43
C PRO A 35 -12.03 -7.44 13.03
N TYR A 36 -11.72 -6.17 12.78
CA TYR A 36 -11.82 -5.59 11.45
C TYR A 36 -10.67 -6.10 10.56
N THR A 37 -10.95 -6.32 9.27
CA THR A 37 -9.96 -6.81 8.31
C THR A 37 -10.21 -6.20 6.94
N PHE A 38 -9.15 -5.96 6.18
CA PHE A 38 -9.27 -5.44 4.81
C PHE A 38 -10.06 -6.38 3.88
N SER A 39 -9.92 -7.69 4.07
CA SER A 39 -10.71 -8.68 3.32
C SER A 39 -12.18 -8.64 3.72
N GLY A 40 -12.49 -8.50 5.00
CA GLY A 40 -13.86 -8.34 5.48
C GLY A 40 -14.54 -7.11 4.88
N LEU A 41 -13.84 -5.96 4.91
CA LEU A 41 -14.30 -4.75 4.25
C LEU A 41 -14.51 -4.96 2.74
N ALA A 42 -13.54 -5.56 2.04
CA ALA A 42 -13.68 -5.80 0.61
C ALA A 42 -14.91 -6.67 0.27
N LEU A 43 -15.15 -7.73 1.05
CA LEU A 43 -16.33 -8.59 0.89
C LEU A 43 -17.63 -7.82 1.15
N ALA A 44 -17.68 -6.99 2.21
CA ALA A 44 -18.86 -6.18 2.53
C ALA A 44 -19.19 -5.15 1.44
N LEU A 45 -18.17 -4.59 0.78
CA LEU A 45 -18.36 -3.69 -0.36
C LEU A 45 -18.70 -4.43 -1.68
N GLY A 46 -18.72 -5.76 -1.65
CA GLY A 46 -19.05 -6.62 -2.79
C GLY A 46 -17.88 -6.85 -3.76
N TYR A 47 -16.65 -6.60 -3.33
CA TYR A 47 -15.44 -6.91 -4.08
C TYR A 47 -15.01 -8.37 -3.85
N PHE A 48 -14.29 -8.93 -4.82
CA PHE A 48 -13.79 -10.32 -4.77
C PHE A 48 -12.28 -10.39 -4.51
N SER A 49 -11.62 -9.26 -4.33
CA SER A 49 -10.19 -9.20 -4.00
C SER A 49 -9.86 -7.96 -3.18
N ARG A 50 -8.83 -8.06 -2.33
CA ARG A 50 -8.26 -6.90 -1.64
C ARG A 50 -7.74 -5.86 -2.64
N THR A 51 -7.22 -6.30 -3.79
CA THR A 51 -6.72 -5.41 -4.86
C THR A 51 -7.78 -4.42 -5.34
N GLN A 52 -9.04 -4.86 -5.53
CA GLN A 52 -10.12 -3.95 -5.92
C GLN A 52 -10.42 -2.89 -4.88
N LEU A 53 -10.34 -3.24 -3.59
CA LEU A 53 -10.48 -2.26 -2.51
C LEU A 53 -9.43 -1.14 -2.67
N TRP A 54 -8.17 -1.51 -2.90
CA TRP A 54 -7.06 -0.56 -3.12
C TRP A 54 -7.21 0.24 -4.41
N GLU A 55 -7.63 -0.37 -5.50
CA GLU A 55 -7.85 0.34 -6.75
C GLU A 55 -8.95 1.39 -6.60
N ASN A 56 -10.07 1.05 -5.97
CA ASN A 56 -11.17 2.00 -5.75
C ASN A 56 -10.80 3.08 -4.72
N SER A 57 -9.94 2.77 -3.75
CA SER A 57 -9.41 3.81 -2.85
C SER A 57 -8.44 4.77 -3.55
N LYS A 58 -7.74 4.34 -4.60
CA LYS A 58 -6.78 5.20 -5.33
C LYS A 58 -7.39 5.97 -6.51
N ARG A 59 -8.58 5.58 -6.97
CA ARG A 59 -9.28 6.26 -8.06
C ARG A 59 -9.65 7.68 -7.67
N ASN A 60 -9.65 8.58 -8.65
CA ASN A 60 -10.14 9.95 -8.47
C ASN A 60 -11.69 9.98 -8.60
N THR A 61 -12.37 9.33 -7.65
CA THR A 61 -13.84 9.22 -7.62
C THR A 61 -14.35 9.57 -6.22
N PRO A 62 -15.54 10.17 -6.08
CA PRO A 62 -16.12 10.50 -4.77
C PRO A 62 -16.09 9.35 -3.74
N ILE A 63 -16.36 8.11 -4.14
CA ILE A 63 -16.32 6.95 -3.23
C ILE A 63 -14.91 6.58 -2.71
N SER A 64 -13.84 7.15 -3.29
CA SER A 64 -12.47 6.80 -2.89
C SER A 64 -12.15 7.24 -1.46
N GLU A 65 -12.66 8.40 -1.04
CA GLU A 65 -12.43 8.98 0.28
C GLU A 65 -13.03 8.14 1.43
N PRO A 66 -14.32 7.76 1.43
CA PRO A 66 -14.87 6.91 2.48
C PRO A 66 -14.17 5.55 2.54
N ILE A 67 -13.76 4.99 1.38
CA ILE A 67 -12.99 3.75 1.35
C ILE A 67 -11.62 3.94 2.03
N LYS A 68 -10.87 5.01 1.73
CA LYS A 68 -9.59 5.32 2.41
C LYS A 68 -9.77 5.46 3.92
N LYS A 69 -10.81 6.18 4.36
CA LYS A 69 -11.12 6.36 5.78
C LYS A 69 -11.41 5.02 6.47
N ALA A 70 -12.20 4.15 5.84
CA ALA A 70 -12.47 2.82 6.35
C ALA A 70 -11.21 1.96 6.46
N MET A 71 -10.29 2.08 5.49
CA MET A 71 -9.02 1.36 5.52
C MET A 71 -8.10 1.86 6.63
N MET A 72 -8.03 3.18 6.85
CA MET A 72 -7.30 3.78 7.98
C MET A 72 -7.83 3.27 9.32
N LYS A 73 -9.16 3.16 9.48
CA LYS A 73 -9.76 2.60 10.71
C LYS A 73 -9.36 1.13 10.95
N ILE A 74 -9.14 0.35 9.90
CA ILE A 74 -8.63 -1.01 10.03
C ILE A 74 -7.15 -1.00 10.45
N GLU A 75 -6.35 -0.08 9.89
CA GLU A 75 -4.95 0.10 10.29
C GLU A 75 -4.85 0.48 11.77
N GLU A 76 -5.65 1.43 12.22
CA GLU A 76 -5.71 1.85 13.62
C GLU A 76 -6.06 0.67 14.56
N ALA A 77 -7.04 -0.17 14.22
CA ALA A 77 -7.33 -1.37 15.00
C ALA A 77 -6.15 -2.38 15.05
N TYR A 78 -5.32 -2.44 14.02
CA TYR A 78 -4.07 -3.22 14.07
C TYR A 78 -3.00 -2.52 14.91
N GLU A 79 -2.91 -1.18 14.84
CA GLU A 79 -2.01 -0.38 15.69
C GLU A 79 -2.34 -0.55 17.17
N GLU A 80 -3.60 -0.48 17.57
CA GLU A 80 -4.02 -0.73 18.95
C GLU A 80 -3.52 -2.09 19.45
N ARG A 81 -3.56 -3.11 18.59
CA ARG A 81 -3.09 -4.46 18.90
C ARG A 81 -1.56 -4.55 19.06
N LEU A 82 -0.79 -3.56 18.59
CA LEU A 82 0.65 -3.48 18.83
C LEU A 82 0.99 -3.28 20.31
N HIS A 83 0.10 -2.67 21.09
CA HIS A 83 0.28 -2.50 22.53
C HIS A 83 0.07 -3.79 23.35
N GLY A 84 -0.44 -4.86 22.70
CA GLY A 84 -0.69 -6.14 23.36
C GLY A 84 0.51 -7.10 23.39
N ASN A 85 0.35 -8.21 24.10
CA ASN A 85 1.39 -9.22 24.30
C ASN A 85 1.69 -10.08 23.04
N THR A 86 0.84 -10.04 22.01
CA THR A 86 1.00 -10.83 20.78
C THR A 86 0.87 -9.94 19.52
N PRO A 87 1.82 -9.01 19.28
CA PRO A 87 1.70 -8.01 18.23
C PRO A 87 2.12 -8.53 16.85
N THR A 88 2.77 -9.69 16.74
CA THR A 88 3.37 -10.21 15.50
C THR A 88 2.41 -10.23 14.31
N GLY A 89 1.16 -10.63 14.51
CA GLY A 89 0.14 -10.62 13.46
C GLY A 89 -0.24 -9.21 12.98
N ALA A 90 -0.32 -8.26 13.91
CA ALA A 90 -0.57 -6.85 13.59
C ALA A 90 0.63 -6.21 12.86
N ILE A 91 1.85 -6.47 13.33
CA ILE A 91 3.09 -6.04 12.65
C ILE A 91 3.13 -6.57 11.20
N PHE A 92 2.84 -7.86 11.00
CA PHE A 92 2.78 -8.45 9.67
C PHE A 92 1.70 -7.79 8.78
N ALA A 93 0.51 -7.53 9.34
CA ALA A 93 -0.56 -6.87 8.62
C ALA A 93 -0.16 -5.45 8.18
N LEU A 94 0.33 -4.62 9.11
CA LEU A 94 0.74 -3.25 8.86
C LEU A 94 1.93 -3.16 7.89
N LYS A 95 2.93 -4.03 8.02
CA LYS A 95 4.06 -4.08 7.07
C LYS A 95 3.63 -4.36 5.64
N ASN A 96 2.71 -5.30 5.46
CA ASN A 96 2.12 -5.56 4.15
C ASN A 96 1.34 -4.35 3.61
N ARG A 97 0.91 -3.42 4.48
CA ARG A 97 0.23 -2.17 4.14
C ARG A 97 1.15 -0.97 3.94
N GLY A 98 2.47 -1.18 3.90
CA GLY A 98 3.44 -0.14 3.59
C GLY A 98 4.08 0.50 4.82
N TRP A 99 3.75 0.02 6.02
CA TRP A 99 4.55 0.33 7.20
C TRP A 99 5.91 -0.32 7.07
N GLN A 100 6.96 0.40 7.44
CA GLN A 100 8.32 -0.10 7.34
C GLN A 100 9.06 0.20 8.63
N ASP A 101 9.86 -0.76 9.08
CA ASP A 101 10.81 -0.51 10.15
C ASP A 101 11.88 0.42 9.60
N LYS A 102 12.17 1.50 10.31
CA LYS A 102 13.31 2.35 9.98
C LYS A 102 14.59 1.59 10.33
N GLN A 103 15.48 1.44 9.35
CA GLN A 103 16.83 0.92 9.57
C GLN A 103 17.83 2.06 9.43
N GLU A 104 18.64 2.30 10.46
CA GLU A 104 19.82 3.16 10.36
C GLU A 104 21.01 2.27 10.03
N VAL A 105 21.54 2.44 8.82
CA VAL A 105 22.71 1.69 8.34
C VAL A 105 23.89 2.64 8.27
N GLU A 106 24.81 2.53 9.22
CA GLU A 106 26.08 3.25 9.16
C GLU A 106 27.09 2.48 8.31
N HIS A 107 27.59 3.12 7.25
CA HIS A 107 28.67 2.58 6.43
C HIS A 107 30.01 3.14 6.90
N SER A 108 30.75 2.39 7.72
CA SER A 108 32.07 2.79 8.24
C SER A 108 33.26 2.29 7.41
N GLY A 109 33.06 2.05 6.11
CA GLY A 109 34.11 1.52 5.24
C GLY A 109 34.99 2.61 4.63
N THR A 110 36.32 2.41 4.63
CA THR A 110 37.22 3.18 3.78
C THR A 110 36.89 2.89 2.31
N ILE A 111 36.57 3.93 1.54
CA ILE A 111 36.41 3.79 0.07
C ILE A 111 37.79 3.42 -0.49
N THR A 112 38.00 2.12 -0.74
CA THR A 112 39.17 1.66 -1.48
C THR A 112 38.90 1.89 -2.96
N ASP A 113 39.59 2.88 -3.51
CA ASP A 113 39.56 3.16 -4.93
C ASP A 113 40.22 1.98 -5.66
N LYS A 114 39.40 1.06 -6.19
CA LYS A 114 39.86 -0.20 -6.82
C LYS A 114 40.69 0.00 -8.07
N LEU A 115 40.72 1.21 -8.58
CA LEU A 115 41.50 1.61 -9.73
C LEU A 115 42.58 2.55 -9.24
N THR A 116 43.78 2.39 -9.78
CA THR A 116 44.79 3.44 -9.71
C THR A 116 44.34 4.65 -10.53
N LYS A 117 44.91 5.82 -10.23
CA LYS A 117 44.63 7.05 -11.01
C LYS A 117 44.89 6.85 -12.51
N GLU A 118 45.91 6.06 -12.83
CA GLU A 118 46.30 5.76 -14.21
C GLU A 118 45.27 4.86 -14.92
N GLU A 119 44.75 3.83 -14.25
CA GLU A 119 43.71 2.97 -14.83
C GLU A 119 42.39 3.71 -15.06
N ARG A 120 42.05 4.68 -14.18
CA ARG A 120 40.91 5.58 -14.41
C ARG A 120 41.11 6.45 -15.64
N LYS A 121 42.29 7.05 -15.77
CA LYS A 121 42.64 7.91 -16.92
C LYS A 121 42.57 7.11 -18.23
N ALA A 122 43.17 5.92 -18.25
CA ALA A 122 43.14 5.04 -19.42
C ALA A 122 41.72 4.65 -19.85
N ARG A 123 40.81 4.38 -18.90
CA ARG A 123 39.39 4.09 -19.19
C ARG A 123 38.64 5.31 -19.73
N ILE A 124 38.89 6.49 -19.17
CA ILE A 124 38.28 7.74 -19.63
C ILE A 124 38.73 8.04 -21.07
N ASP A 125 40.02 7.89 -21.35
CA ASP A 125 40.58 8.15 -22.67
C ASP A 125 40.06 7.15 -23.72
N ALA A 126 39.94 5.87 -23.35
CA ALA A 126 39.34 4.84 -24.22
C ALA A 126 37.83 5.07 -24.49
N LEU A 127 37.10 5.67 -23.55
CA LEU A 127 35.70 6.03 -23.73
C LEU A 127 35.53 7.25 -24.65
N LYS A 128 36.36 8.28 -24.48
CA LYS A 128 36.39 9.45 -25.38
C LYS A 128 36.70 9.03 -26.81
N ALA A 129 37.70 8.19 -27.00
CA ALA A 129 38.07 7.68 -28.33
C ALA A 129 36.99 6.81 -29.01
N LYS A 130 36.03 6.27 -28.24
CA LYS A 130 34.86 5.56 -28.79
C LYS A 130 33.68 6.49 -29.09
N LEU A 131 33.61 7.64 -28.42
CA LEU A 131 32.60 8.67 -28.64
C LEU A 131 32.94 9.55 -29.86
N ASP A 132 34.24 9.72 -30.13
CA ASP A 132 34.76 10.48 -31.26
C ASP A 132 34.85 9.65 -32.58
N ARG A 133 34.19 8.48 -32.64
CA ARG A 133 34.03 7.65 -33.87
C ARG A 133 32.56 7.63 -34.29
#